data_AF-A0A1I7SJG5-F1
#
_entry.id   AF-A0A1I7SJG5-F1
#
_cell.length_a   1.000
_cell.length_b   1.000
_cell.length_c   1.000
_cell.angle_alpha   90.00
_cell.angle_beta   90.00
_cell.angle_gamma   90.00
#
_symmetry.space_group_name_H-M   'P 1'
#
loop_
_entity.id
_entity.type
_entity.pdbx_description
1 polymer ?
#
loop_
_entity_poly.entity_id
_entity_poly.type
_entity_poly.pdbx_seq_one_letter_code
_entity_poly.pdbx_strand_id
1 'polypeptide(L)'
;MFLTKTTGYFIPVIDKSGGGDDAGYKGATVLDPIEGFYNQPIATLDFASLYPSIMIAHNLCYSTLIQKPIPADFKIDEDYIVSPTNNMFVTKKQCKGLLPMILEDLLGARKKAKKDLKEATDPLKKMVLNGRQLALKISANSVYGFTGATNGKLPCVEISQSVTSFGRQMIDTTKDAVEGKIGNFLSRLL
;
A
#
# COMPACT_ATOMS: atom_id res chain seq x y z
N MET A 1 -19.34 2.58 -2.47
CA MET A 1 -20.70 2.91 -2.99
C MET A 1 -21.06 4.38 -2.74
N PHE A 2 -20.78 4.97 -1.58
CA PHE A 2 -21.04 6.39 -1.35
C PHE A 2 -20.15 7.30 -2.22
N LEU A 3 -18.83 7.08 -2.21
CA LEU A 3 -17.88 7.92 -2.98
C LEU A 3 -18.15 7.92 -4.48
N THR A 4 -18.45 6.75 -5.07
CA THR A 4 -18.78 6.64 -6.50
C THR A 4 -20.04 7.42 -6.86
N LYS A 5 -21.04 7.46 -5.97
CA LYS A 5 -22.27 8.23 -6.15
C LYS A 5 -21.99 9.74 -6.09
N THR A 6 -21.10 10.18 -5.21
CA THR A 6 -20.76 11.61 -5.09
C THR A 6 -19.84 12.13 -6.18
N THR A 7 -19.05 11.26 -6.81
CA THR A 7 -18.10 11.63 -7.88
C THR A 7 -18.61 11.31 -9.30
N GLY A 8 -19.82 10.75 -9.44
CA GLY A 8 -20.41 10.42 -10.74
C GLY A 8 -19.79 9.21 -11.44
N TYR A 9 -19.10 8.31 -10.72
CA TYR A 9 -18.54 7.08 -11.30
C TYR A 9 -19.55 5.94 -11.28
N PHE A 10 -19.55 5.13 -12.34
CA PHE A 10 -20.24 3.84 -12.41
C PHE A 10 -19.22 2.71 -12.22
N ILE A 11 -19.59 1.67 -11.47
CA ILE A 11 -18.76 0.48 -11.27
C ILE A 11 -19.18 -0.56 -12.31
N PRO A 12 -18.28 -1.00 -13.21
CA PRO A 12 -18.62 -2.03 -14.18
C PRO A 12 -18.79 -3.39 -13.49
N VAL A 13 -19.64 -4.23 -14.07
CA VAL A 13 -19.66 -5.66 -13.77
C VAL A 13 -18.69 -6.31 -14.75
N ILE A 14 -17.60 -6.86 -14.23
CA ILE A 14 -16.62 -7.58 -15.04
C ILE A 14 -17.03 -9.06 -14.98
N ASP A 15 -17.55 -9.58 -16.09
CA ASP A 15 -17.81 -11.01 -16.22
C ASP A 15 -16.49 -11.77 -16.20
N LYS A 16 -16.48 -12.94 -15.55
CA LYS A 16 -15.33 -13.84 -15.62
C LYS A 16 -15.19 -14.32 -17.07
N SER A 17 -14.31 -13.71 -17.85
CA SER A 17 -13.86 -14.31 -19.10
C SER A 17 -13.16 -15.62 -18.75
N GLY A 18 -13.77 -16.74 -19.13
CA GLY A 18 -13.18 -18.05 -18.93
C GLY A 18 -11.76 -18.11 -19.51
N GLY A 19 -10.81 -18.62 -18.72
CA GLY A 19 -9.48 -19.00 -19.21
C GLY A 19 -8.32 -18.03 -18.95
N GLY A 20 -8.46 -17.03 -18.07
CA GLY A 20 -7.28 -16.30 -17.57
C GLY A 20 -6.59 -17.14 -16.49
N ASP A 21 -5.38 -17.61 -16.75
CA ASP A 21 -4.56 -18.36 -15.79
C ASP A 21 -4.63 -17.71 -14.40
N ASP A 22 -4.92 -18.52 -13.38
CA ASP A 22 -4.79 -18.19 -11.96
C ASP A 22 -3.29 -18.08 -11.59
N ALA A 23 -2.49 -17.53 -12.49
CA ALA A 23 -1.08 -17.23 -12.34
C ALA A 23 -0.99 -16.13 -11.29
N GLY A 24 -0.82 -16.57 -10.04
CA GLY A 24 -0.55 -15.68 -8.92
C GLY A 24 0.54 -14.67 -9.28
N TYR A 25 0.39 -13.43 -8.81
CA TYR A 25 1.40 -12.41 -9.03
C TYR A 25 2.48 -12.46 -7.94
N LYS A 26 3.67 -11.91 -8.25
CA LYS A 26 4.79 -11.90 -7.30
C LYS A 26 4.46 -11.05 -6.06
N GLY A 27 4.46 -11.68 -4.89
CA GLY A 27 4.17 -11.07 -3.59
C GLY A 27 5.35 -10.31 -2.95
N ALA A 28 5.36 -10.23 -1.63
CA ALA A 28 6.42 -9.56 -0.87
C ALA A 28 7.77 -10.31 -0.97
N THR A 29 8.87 -9.61 -0.69
CA THR A 29 10.19 -10.22 -0.47
C THR A 29 10.43 -10.38 1.03
N VAL A 30 11.06 -11.48 1.42
CA VAL A 30 11.61 -11.70 2.76
C VAL A 30 13.13 -11.75 2.59
N LEU A 31 13.85 -10.97 3.42
CA LEU A 31 15.31 -11.02 3.43
C LEU A 31 15.78 -12.30 4.11
N ASP A 32 16.86 -12.88 3.60
CA ASP A 32 17.46 -14.06 4.23
C ASP A 32 17.93 -13.70 5.65
N PRO A 33 17.52 -14.49 6.67
CA PRO A 33 17.93 -14.24 8.03
C PRO A 33 19.43 -14.55 8.20
N ILE A 34 20.13 -13.70 8.94
CA ILE A 34 21.45 -14.05 9.47
C ILE A 34 21.18 -14.83 10.76
N GLU A 35 21.40 -16.14 10.69
CA GLU A 35 21.13 -17.03 11.83
C GLU A 35 22.21 -16.88 12.90
N GLY A 36 21.78 -16.92 14.17
CA GLY A 36 22.71 -16.89 15.28
C GLY A 36 22.07 -16.48 16.60
N PHE A 37 22.88 -16.57 17.66
CA PHE A 37 22.55 -16.00 18.96
C PHE A 37 23.15 -14.60 19.06
N TYR A 38 22.27 -13.60 19.23
CA TYR A 38 22.68 -12.21 19.36
C TYR A 38 22.60 -11.80 20.84
N ASN A 39 23.76 -11.55 21.44
CA ASN A 39 23.87 -10.98 22.79
C ASN A 39 23.90 -9.43 22.79
N GLN A 40 23.71 -8.81 21.62
CA GLN A 40 23.66 -7.37 21.44
C GLN A 40 22.23 -6.91 21.08
N PRO A 41 21.83 -5.68 21.45
CA PRO A 41 20.52 -5.14 21.08
C PRO A 41 20.37 -5.02 19.55
N ILE A 42 19.26 -5.54 19.01
CA ILE A 42 18.89 -5.40 17.60
C ILE A 42 17.71 -4.44 17.49
N ALA A 43 17.91 -3.32 16.79
CA ALA A 43 16.85 -2.37 16.51
C ALA A 43 15.95 -2.89 15.38
N THR A 44 14.63 -2.80 15.57
CA THR A 44 13.64 -3.16 14.54
C THR A 44 13.02 -1.89 13.97
N LEU A 45 12.99 -1.79 12.65
CA LEU A 45 12.41 -0.67 11.92
C LEU A 45 11.29 -1.19 11.01
N ASP A 46 10.12 -0.57 11.05
CA ASP A 46 8.96 -0.97 10.25
C ASP A 46 8.31 0.21 9.53
N PHE A 47 7.64 -0.10 8.41
CA PHE A 47 6.78 0.85 7.72
C PHE A 47 5.37 0.78 8.30
N ALA A 48 4.90 1.90 8.86
CA ALA A 48 3.51 2.01 9.30
C ALA A 48 2.54 1.96 8.11
N SER A 49 1.75 0.88 8.03
CA SER A 49 0.72 0.69 6.99
C SER A 49 1.29 0.74 5.56
N LEU A 50 2.35 -0.04 5.29
CA LEU A 50 3.10 -0.03 4.02
C LEU A 50 2.22 0.02 2.76
N TYR A 51 1.36 -0.98 2.52
CA TYR A 51 0.56 -1.06 1.29
C TYR A 51 -0.45 0.09 1.13
N PRO A 52 -1.28 0.43 2.15
CA PRO A 52 -2.08 1.64 2.10
C PRO A 52 -1.28 2.91 1.75
N SER A 53 -0.10 3.07 2.36
CA SER A 53 0.76 4.24 2.14
C SER A 53 1.28 4.30 0.71
N ILE A 54 1.68 3.17 0.12
CA ILE A 54 2.09 3.09 -1.30
C ILE A 54 0.93 3.50 -2.22
N MET A 55 -0.27 2.96 -2.00
CA MET A 55 -1.44 3.28 -2.83
C MET A 55 -1.77 4.78 -2.75
N ILE A 56 -1.69 5.39 -1.57
CA ILE A 56 -1.93 6.83 -1.37
C ILE A 56 -0.82 7.67 -2.02
N ALA A 57 0.45 7.31 -1.83
CA ALA A 57 1.59 8.08 -2.31
C ALA A 57 1.61 8.14 -3.85
N HIS A 58 1.39 6.98 -4.49
CA HIS A 58 1.47 6.82 -5.94
C HIS A 58 0.10 6.91 -6.64
N ASN A 59 -0.96 7.32 -5.93
CA ASN A 59 -2.31 7.49 -6.45
C ASN A 59 -2.87 6.24 -7.17
N LEU A 60 -2.61 5.04 -6.63
CA LEU A 60 -2.98 3.77 -7.27
C LEU A 60 -4.47 3.48 -7.05
N CYS A 61 -5.24 3.45 -8.15
CA CYS A 61 -6.68 3.25 -8.12
C CYS A 61 -7.19 2.72 -9.48
N TYR A 62 -8.35 2.06 -9.47
CA TYR A 62 -9.07 1.71 -10.71
C TYR A 62 -9.30 2.93 -11.61
N SER A 63 -9.67 4.06 -11.01
CA SER A 63 -9.98 5.30 -11.73
C SER A 63 -8.75 6.08 -12.21
N THR A 64 -7.54 5.65 -11.83
CA THR A 64 -6.29 6.33 -12.20
C THR A 64 -5.40 5.46 -13.08
N LEU A 65 -5.72 4.18 -13.22
CA LEU A 65 -5.04 3.25 -14.12
C LEU A 65 -5.26 3.67 -15.58
N ILE A 66 -4.17 3.82 -16.33
CA ILE A 66 -4.21 4.18 -17.74
C ILE A 66 -4.21 2.92 -18.59
N GLN A 67 -5.26 2.74 -19.40
CA GLN A 67 -5.26 1.79 -20.50
C GLN A 67 -4.66 2.47 -21.74
N LYS A 68 -3.76 1.78 -22.46
CA LYS A 68 -3.11 2.34 -23.66
C LYS A 68 -4.16 2.64 -24.75
N PRO A 69 -3.97 3.69 -25.58
CA PRO A 69 -2.81 4.59 -25.65
C PRO A 69 -2.88 5.75 -24.64
N ILE A 70 -1.71 6.26 -24.25
CA ILE A 70 -1.58 7.43 -23.37
C ILE A 70 -1.91 8.69 -24.20
N PRO A 71 -2.62 9.69 -23.64
CA PRO A 71 -2.80 10.98 -24.29
C PRO A 71 -1.45 11.61 -24.68
N ALA A 72 -1.36 12.16 -25.89
CA ALA A 72 -0.09 12.66 -26.45
C ALA A 72 0.52 13.84 -25.67
N ASP A 73 -0.32 14.56 -24.93
CA ASP A 73 0.03 15.71 -24.11
C ASP A 73 0.48 15.33 -22.68
N PHE A 74 0.32 14.07 -22.26
CA PHE A 74 0.67 13.63 -20.92
C PHE A 74 2.17 13.41 -20.77
N LYS A 75 2.73 14.01 -19.72
CA LYS A 75 4.15 13.88 -19.35
C LYS A 75 4.34 12.92 -18.19
N ILE A 76 5.38 12.10 -18.29
CA ILE A 76 5.82 11.23 -17.19
C ILE A 76 6.27 12.09 -16.00
N ASP A 77 6.00 11.61 -14.78
CA ASP A 77 6.26 12.26 -13.49
C ASP A 77 5.51 13.58 -13.21
N GLU A 78 4.79 14.13 -14.19
CA GLU A 78 3.86 15.25 -14.01
C GLU A 78 2.40 14.79 -14.05
N ASP A 79 1.99 14.15 -15.15
CA ASP A 79 0.60 13.78 -15.42
C ASP A 79 0.34 12.30 -15.14
N TYR A 80 1.36 11.46 -15.27
CA TYR A 80 1.30 10.04 -14.90
C TYR A 80 2.64 9.52 -14.40
N ILE A 81 2.60 8.42 -13.66
CA ILE A 81 3.77 7.65 -13.23
C ILE A 81 3.77 6.27 -13.88
N VAL A 82 4.95 5.66 -13.96
CA VAL A 82 5.14 4.26 -14.36
C VAL A 82 5.57 3.47 -13.12
N SER A 83 4.83 2.41 -12.79
CA SER A 83 5.20 1.52 -11.69
C SER A 83 6.38 0.62 -12.09
N PRO A 84 7.08 -0.02 -11.13
CA PRO A 84 8.17 -0.95 -11.45
C PRO A 84 7.74 -2.16 -12.29
N THR A 85 6.43 -2.43 -12.34
CA THR A 85 5.81 -3.48 -13.17
C THR A 85 5.30 -2.94 -14.52
N ASN A 86 5.72 -1.74 -14.91
CA ASN A 86 5.35 -1.06 -16.15
C ASN A 86 3.84 -0.74 -16.30
N ASN A 87 3.12 -0.65 -15.18
CA ASN A 87 1.73 -0.19 -15.14
C ASN A 87 1.69 1.33 -14.95
N MET A 88 0.76 2.00 -15.61
CA MET A 88 0.73 3.47 -15.66
C MET A 88 -0.46 4.03 -14.91
N PHE A 89 -0.22 5.05 -14.08
CA PHE A 89 -1.25 5.68 -13.25
C PHE A 89 -1.18 7.19 -13.35
N VAL A 90 -2.31 7.87 -13.54
CA VAL A 90 -2.34 9.34 -13.54
C VAL A 90 -2.01 9.88 -12.14
N THR A 91 -1.31 11.01 -12.10
CA THR A 91 -0.97 11.68 -10.83
C THR A 91 -2.21 12.35 -10.22
N LYS A 92 -2.08 12.78 -8.97
CA LYS A 92 -3.13 13.53 -8.25
C LYS A 92 -3.48 14.87 -8.93
N LYS A 93 -2.60 15.39 -9.80
CA LYS A 93 -2.83 16.59 -10.61
C LYS A 93 -4.02 16.39 -11.55
N GLN A 94 -4.13 15.22 -12.16
CA GLN A 94 -5.17 14.88 -13.13
C GLN A 94 -6.46 14.48 -12.42
N CYS A 95 -6.37 13.50 -11.51
CA CYS A 95 -7.48 13.16 -10.63
C CYS A 95 -6.98 12.44 -9.38
N LYS A 96 -7.66 12.68 -8.25
CA LYS A 96 -7.42 11.91 -7.03
C LYS A 96 -8.18 10.58 -7.12
N GLY A 97 -7.49 9.47 -6.94
CA GLY A 97 -8.10 8.14 -6.97
C GLY A 97 -9.06 7.89 -5.82
N LEU A 98 -10.11 7.09 -6.07
CA LEU A 98 -11.08 6.65 -5.06
C LEU A 98 -10.45 5.79 -3.96
N LEU A 99 -9.56 4.85 -4.31
CA LEU A 99 -8.89 3.99 -3.31
C LEU A 99 -8.01 4.81 -2.34
N PRO A 100 -7.15 5.74 -2.80
CA PRO A 100 -6.46 6.68 -1.92
C PRO A 100 -7.39 7.42 -0.95
N MET A 101 -8.54 7.93 -1.40
CA MET A 101 -9.50 8.61 -0.53
C MET A 101 -10.05 7.68 0.56
N ILE A 102 -10.48 6.46 0.18
CA ILE A 102 -10.96 5.46 1.15
C ILE A 102 -9.88 5.12 2.19
N LEU A 103 -8.64 4.95 1.73
CA LEU A 103 -7.53 4.60 2.59
C LEU A 103 -7.16 5.75 3.54
N GLU A 104 -7.18 7.00 3.08
CA GLU A 104 -6.96 8.18 3.92
C GLU A 104 -8.02 8.25 5.04
N ASP A 105 -9.29 8.02 4.74
CA ASP A 105 -10.37 7.99 5.73
C ASP A 105 -10.17 6.86 6.76
N LEU A 106 -9.84 5.65 6.29
CA LEU A 106 -9.58 4.49 7.17
C LEU A 106 -8.37 4.73 8.08
N LEU A 107 -7.28 5.29 7.54
CA LEU A 107 -6.08 5.60 8.30
C LEU A 107 -6.30 6.75 9.27
N GLY A 108 -7.08 7.77 8.88
CA GLY A 108 -7.50 8.87 9.75
C GLY A 108 -8.32 8.37 10.94
N ALA A 109 -9.33 7.54 10.68
CA ALA A 109 -10.13 6.89 11.72
C ALA A 109 -9.26 6.02 12.64
N ARG A 110 -8.29 5.28 12.08
CA ARG A 110 -7.36 4.44 12.86
C ARG A 110 -6.45 5.28 13.74
N LYS A 111 -5.95 6.41 13.23
CA LYS A 111 -5.11 7.36 14.00
C LYS A 111 -5.88 7.90 15.20
N LYS A 112 -7.16 8.27 15.01
CA LYS A 112 -8.05 8.68 16.10
C LYS A 112 -8.25 7.56 17.12
N ALA A 113 -8.58 6.34 16.68
CA ALA A 113 -8.74 5.19 17.59
C ALA A 113 -7.46 4.88 18.39
N LYS A 114 -6.27 5.00 17.78
CA LYS A 114 -4.99 4.88 18.50
C LYS A 114 -4.73 6.02 19.48
N LYS A 115 -5.18 7.24 19.18
CA LYS A 115 -5.11 8.37 20.10
C LYS A 115 -6.00 8.12 21.32
N ASP A 116 -7.27 7.79 21.08
CA ASP A 116 -8.24 7.46 22.14
C ASP A 116 -7.72 6.31 23.03
N LEU A 117 -7.07 5.30 22.42
CA LEU A 117 -6.46 4.17 23.15
C LEU A 117 -5.34 4.60 24.10
N LYS A 118 -4.50 5.57 23.68
CA LYS A 118 -3.40 6.09 24.51
C LYS A 118 -3.92 6.90 25.69
N GLU A 119 -5.02 7.62 25.50
CA GLU A 119 -5.64 8.50 26.51
C GLU A 119 -6.54 7.73 27.49
N ALA A 120 -7.07 6.57 27.09
CA ALA A 120 -7.86 5.72 27.96
C ALA A 120 -7.05 5.22 29.16
N THR A 121 -7.63 5.22 30.35
CA THR A 121 -7.04 4.68 31.58
C THR A 121 -7.64 3.32 31.93
N ASP A 122 -8.96 3.18 31.78
CA ASP A 122 -9.72 1.96 32.06
C ASP A 122 -9.26 0.76 31.21
N PRO A 123 -8.95 -0.40 31.83
CA PRO A 123 -8.47 -1.58 31.12
C PRO A 123 -9.45 -2.14 30.07
N LEU A 124 -10.75 -2.20 30.38
CA LEU A 124 -11.77 -2.70 29.47
C LEU A 124 -11.91 -1.77 28.26
N LYS A 125 -11.93 -0.46 28.49
CA LYS A 125 -11.97 0.54 27.41
C LYS A 125 -10.74 0.46 26.51
N LYS A 126 -9.55 0.26 27.07
CA LYS A 126 -8.32 0.01 26.29
C LYS A 126 -8.45 -1.22 25.41
N MET A 127 -8.98 -2.33 25.93
CA MET A 127 -9.20 -3.54 25.14
C MET A 127 -10.13 -3.28 23.94
N VAL A 128 -11.26 -2.61 24.17
CA VAL A 128 -12.22 -2.27 23.10
C VAL A 128 -11.59 -1.35 22.04
N LEU A 129 -10.87 -0.30 22.47
CA LEU A 129 -10.22 0.62 21.54
C LEU A 129 -9.07 -0.03 20.77
N ASN A 130 -8.36 -0.98 21.38
CA ASN A 130 -7.37 -1.78 20.66
C ASN A 130 -8.04 -2.67 19.60
N GLY A 131 -9.16 -3.33 19.94
CA GLY A 131 -9.96 -4.07 18.96
C GLY A 131 -10.41 -3.17 17.79
N ARG A 132 -10.88 -1.96 18.09
CA ARG A 132 -11.28 -0.98 17.07
C ARG A 132 -10.14 -0.59 16.13
N GLN A 133 -8.95 -0.27 16.63
CA GLN A 133 -7.84 0.09 15.75
C GLN A 133 -7.32 -1.09 14.93
N LEU A 134 -7.39 -2.32 15.47
CA LEU A 134 -7.05 -3.54 14.74
C LEU A 134 -8.04 -3.82 13.60
N ALA A 135 -9.34 -3.67 13.85
CA ALA A 135 -10.36 -3.81 12.81
C ALA A 135 -10.11 -2.81 11.67
N LEU A 136 -9.83 -1.54 11.99
CA LEU A 136 -9.50 -0.53 10.99
C LEU A 136 -8.20 -0.84 10.22
N LYS A 137 -7.19 -1.41 10.89
CA LYS A 137 -5.96 -1.90 10.24
C LYS A 137 -6.27 -3.00 9.22
N ILE A 138 -7.07 -3.99 9.63
CA ILE A 138 -7.46 -5.10 8.77
C ILE A 138 -8.23 -4.57 7.56
N SER A 139 -9.24 -3.73 7.77
CA SER A 139 -10.02 -3.14 6.68
C SER A 139 -9.14 -2.38 5.67
N ALA A 140 -8.18 -1.57 6.13
CA ALA A 140 -7.26 -0.86 5.24
C ALA A 140 -6.39 -1.82 4.42
N ASN A 141 -5.87 -2.89 5.03
CA ASN A 141 -5.08 -3.89 4.31
C ASN A 141 -5.94 -4.71 3.33
N SER A 142 -7.21 -4.96 3.66
CA SER A 142 -8.15 -5.65 2.79
C SER A 142 -8.50 -4.86 1.53
N VAL A 143 -8.36 -3.53 1.51
CA VAL A 143 -8.57 -2.73 0.28
C VAL A 143 -7.58 -3.15 -0.81
N TYR A 144 -6.30 -3.29 -0.47
CA TYR A 144 -5.30 -3.84 -1.39
C TYR A 144 -5.68 -5.28 -1.81
N GLY A 145 -6.01 -6.13 -0.83
CA GLY A 145 -6.35 -7.54 -1.08
C GLY A 145 -7.56 -7.71 -2.01
N PHE A 146 -8.52 -6.78 -1.94
CA PHE A 146 -9.66 -6.75 -2.85
C PHE A 146 -9.25 -6.54 -4.31
N THR A 147 -8.25 -5.69 -4.57
CA THR A 147 -7.77 -5.47 -5.95
C THR A 147 -7.09 -6.72 -6.53
N GLY A 148 -6.45 -7.53 -5.68
CA GLY A 148 -5.74 -8.74 -6.11
C GLY A 148 -6.57 -10.02 -6.08
N ALA A 149 -7.82 -9.96 -5.62
CA ALA A 149 -8.69 -11.12 -5.51
C ALA A 149 -9.26 -11.50 -6.88
N THR A 150 -8.67 -12.50 -7.54
CA THR A 150 -9.14 -13.05 -8.83
C THR A 150 -10.55 -13.62 -8.72
N ASN A 151 -10.87 -14.23 -7.57
CA ASN A 151 -12.23 -14.62 -7.19
C ASN A 151 -13.01 -13.47 -6.54
N GLY A 152 -13.01 -12.31 -7.18
CA GLY A 152 -13.68 -11.09 -6.72
C GLY A 152 -14.62 -10.49 -7.77
N LYS A 153 -15.32 -9.41 -7.39
CA LYS A 153 -16.24 -8.69 -8.30
C LYS A 153 -15.54 -7.65 -9.18
N LEU A 154 -14.32 -7.27 -8.83
CA LEU A 154 -13.56 -6.21 -9.52
C LEU A 154 -12.04 -6.47 -9.40
N PRO A 155 -11.53 -7.59 -9.93
CA PRO A 155 -10.09 -7.86 -9.91
C PRO A 155 -9.34 -6.83 -10.76
N CYS A 156 -8.18 -6.39 -10.27
CA CYS A 156 -7.22 -5.55 -10.99
C CYS A 156 -5.82 -5.86 -10.45
N VAL A 157 -5.21 -6.87 -11.08
CA VAL A 157 -3.92 -7.42 -10.67
C VAL A 157 -2.79 -6.40 -10.88
N GLU A 158 -2.95 -5.46 -11.82
CA GLU A 158 -2.03 -4.37 -12.12
C GLU A 158 -1.78 -3.48 -10.91
N ILE A 159 -2.83 -3.18 -10.14
CA ILE A 159 -2.71 -2.42 -8.89
C ILE A 159 -1.93 -3.25 -7.85
N SER A 160 -2.30 -4.52 -7.68
CA SER A 160 -1.67 -5.39 -6.68
C SER A 160 -0.19 -5.67 -6.96
N GLN A 161 0.15 -5.92 -8.22
CA GLN A 161 1.52 -6.08 -8.71
C GLN A 161 2.34 -4.80 -8.51
N SER A 162 1.76 -3.64 -8.81
CA SER A 162 2.44 -2.35 -8.62
C SER A 162 2.72 -2.09 -7.13
N VAL A 163 1.75 -2.33 -6.25
CA VAL A 163 1.91 -2.14 -4.80
C VAL A 163 3.01 -3.04 -4.24
N THR A 164 3.00 -4.33 -4.56
CA THR A 164 4.03 -5.27 -4.08
C THR A 164 5.40 -4.92 -4.64
N SER A 165 5.49 -4.47 -5.89
CA SER A 165 6.77 -4.11 -6.48
C SER A 165 7.39 -2.84 -5.89
N PHE A 166 6.58 -1.82 -5.62
CA PHE A 166 7.04 -0.67 -4.82
C PHE A 166 7.49 -1.12 -3.43
N GLY A 167 6.74 -2.02 -2.78
CA GLY A 167 7.10 -2.55 -1.47
C GLY A 167 8.47 -3.23 -1.45
N ARG A 168 8.79 -4.04 -2.48
CA ARG A 168 10.10 -4.67 -2.63
C ARG A 168 11.22 -3.64 -2.78
N GLN A 169 11.06 -2.68 -3.70
CA GLN A 169 12.05 -1.60 -3.90
C GLN A 169 12.29 -0.78 -2.63
N MET A 170 11.23 -0.48 -1.86
CA MET A 170 11.35 0.24 -0.60
C MET A 170 12.14 -0.52 0.47
N ILE A 171 11.94 -1.84 0.58
CA ILE A 171 12.71 -2.68 1.50
C ILE A 171 14.18 -2.69 1.10
N ASP A 172 14.49 -2.94 -0.17
CA ASP A 172 15.87 -3.00 -0.67
C ASP A 172 16.58 -1.64 -0.48
N THR A 173 15.90 -0.55 -0.85
CA THR A 173 16.42 0.82 -0.66
C THR A 173 16.67 1.14 0.81
N THR A 174 15.77 0.68 1.71
CA THR A 174 15.93 0.91 3.15
C THR A 174 17.10 0.13 3.71
N LYS A 175 17.27 -1.14 3.28
CA LYS A 175 18.42 -1.96 3.65
C LYS A 175 19.71 -1.27 3.23
N ASP A 176 19.84 -0.91 1.97
CA ASP A 176 21.05 -0.28 1.41
C ASP A 176 21.36 1.06 2.11
N ALA A 177 20.33 1.86 2.40
CA ALA A 177 20.50 3.14 3.08
C ALA A 177 20.96 2.97 4.55
N VAL A 178 20.42 1.97 5.26
CA VAL A 178 20.78 1.67 6.64
C VAL A 178 22.19 1.09 6.70
N GLU A 179 22.50 0.07 5.90
CA GLU A 179 23.82 -0.57 5.84
C GLU A 179 24.89 0.42 5.36
N GLY A 180 24.60 1.23 4.34
CA GLY A 180 25.53 2.22 3.81
C GLY A 180 25.84 3.37 4.77
N LYS A 181 24.85 3.87 5.53
CA LYS A 181 25.09 4.95 6.51
C LYS A 181 25.67 4.43 7.82
N ILE A 182 25.17 3.31 8.33
CA ILE A 182 25.61 2.75 9.61
C ILE A 182 26.97 2.05 9.47
N GLY A 183 27.21 1.35 8.35
CA GLY A 183 28.53 0.77 8.05
C GLY A 183 29.63 1.83 8.02
N ASN A 184 29.36 2.97 7.37
CA ASN A 184 30.27 4.12 7.36
C ASN A 184 30.42 4.82 8.72
N PHE A 185 29.42 4.72 9.60
CA PHE A 185 29.50 5.27 10.95
C PHE A 185 30.37 4.38 11.86
N LEU A 186 30.19 3.06 11.79
CA LEU A 186 30.99 2.09 12.55
C LEU A 186 32.46 2.09 12.11
N SER A 187 32.74 2.25 10.81
CA SER A 187 34.12 2.35 10.29
C SER A 187 34.84 3.66 10.62
N ARG A 188 34.14 4.68 11.13
CA ARG A 188 34.72 5.96 11.60
C ARG A 188 34.92 6.02 13.11
N LEU A 189 34.33 5.07 13.84
CA LEU A 189 34.41 4.94 15.30
C LEU A 189 35.43 3.88 15.74
N LEU A 190 35.96 3.10 14.79
CA LEU A 190 37.09 2.19 14.91
C LEU A 190 38.31 2.80 14.21
#